data_AF-A0A257R384-F1
#
_entry.id   AF-A0A257R384-F1
#
_cell.length_a   1.000
_cell.length_b   1.000
_cell.length_c   1.000
_cell.angle_alpha   90.00
_cell.angle_beta   90.00
_cell.angle_gamma   90.00
#
_symmetry.space_group_name_H-M   'P 1'
#
loop_
_entity.id
_entity.type
_entity.pdbx_description
1 polymer ?
#
loop_
_entity_poly.entity_id
_entity_poly.type
_entity_poly.pdbx_seq_one_letter_code
_entity_poly.pdbx_strand_id
1 'polypeptide(L)'
;MESDTLQRFLFEEANIRGEILHLHQSYQTIIHQHPYPAAVKVLLGEAILACVLLTGSMKFEGEVSLQFQGDRRLPLLLVQCDHQLNVRALA
;
A
#
# COMPACT_ATOMS: atom_id res chain seq x y z
N MET A 1 9.90 18.32 2.52
CA MET A 1 8.70 17.50 2.80
C MET A 1 8.87 16.25 1.97
N GLU A 2 9.03 15.08 2.59
CA GLU A 2 9.10 13.82 1.84
C GLU A 2 7.72 13.54 1.27
N SER A 3 7.60 13.57 -0.05
CA SER A 3 6.37 13.31 -0.78
C SER A 3 6.25 11.84 -1.14
N ASP A 4 5.03 11.36 -1.27
CA ASP A 4 4.76 10.01 -1.78
C ASP A 4 5.16 9.93 -3.27
N THR A 5 5.88 8.88 -3.67
CA THR A 5 6.35 8.70 -5.06
C THR A 5 6.26 7.25 -5.51
N LEU A 6 5.83 7.04 -6.76
CA LEU A 6 5.89 5.75 -7.46
C LEU A 6 6.68 5.93 -8.76
N GLN A 7 7.86 5.31 -8.84
CA GLN A 7 8.71 5.34 -10.03
C GLN A 7 8.70 3.98 -10.73
N ARG A 8 8.30 3.96 -12.00
CA ARG A 8 8.33 2.76 -12.83
C ARG A 8 9.63 2.68 -13.61
N PHE A 9 10.14 1.47 -13.82
CA PHE A 9 11.31 1.23 -14.63
C PHE A 9 11.19 -0.06 -15.43
N LEU A 10 12.00 -0.18 -16.48
CA LEU A 10 12.05 -1.33 -17.38
C LEU A 10 13.52 -1.71 -17.59
N PHE A 11 13.82 -3.00 -17.50
CA PHE A 11 15.07 -3.55 -18.00
C PHE A 11 14.90 -3.92 -19.47
N GLU A 12 15.44 -3.09 -20.36
CA GLU A 12 15.26 -3.22 -21.82
C GLU A 12 15.71 -4.59 -22.34
N GLU A 13 16.84 -5.09 -21.85
CA GLU A 13 17.45 -6.36 -22.29
C GLU A 13 16.84 -7.61 -21.64
N ALA A 14 15.96 -7.46 -20.64
CA ALA A 14 15.44 -8.60 -19.87
C ALA A 14 13.91 -8.74 -19.90
N ASN A 15 13.18 -7.84 -20.56
CA ASN A 15 11.70 -7.79 -20.55
C ASN A 15 11.10 -7.83 -19.13
N ILE A 16 11.81 -7.24 -18.15
CA ILE A 16 11.38 -7.15 -16.75
C ILE A 16 10.98 -5.71 -16.47
N ARG A 17 9.76 -5.53 -15.95
CA ARG A 17 9.27 -4.25 -15.42
C ARG A 17 9.35 -4.27 -13.90
N GLY A 18 9.68 -3.13 -13.32
CA GLY A 18 9.69 -2.96 -11.88
C GLY A 18 9.17 -1.59 -11.47
N GLU A 19 8.88 -1.46 -10.18
CA GLU A 19 8.38 -0.24 -9.57
C GLU A 19 9.11 0.00 -8.25
N ILE A 20 9.39 1.27 -7.95
CA ILE A 20 9.95 1.75 -6.68
C ILE A 20 8.91 2.67 -6.05
N LEU A 21 8.47 2.31 -4.85
CA LEU A 21 7.46 3.06 -4.10
C LEU A 21 8.07 3.63 -2.82
N HIS A 22 7.85 4.92 -2.60
CA HIS A 22 8.10 5.59 -1.34
C HIS A 22 6.78 6.18 -0.85
N LEU A 23 6.34 5.81 0.36
CA LEU A 23 5.18 6.39 1.02
C LEU A 23 5.61 6.95 2.37
N HIS A 24 5.53 8.26 2.51
CA HIS A 24 5.76 8.96 3.78
C HIS A 24 4.45 9.58 4.26
N GLN A 25 3.88 10.53 3.50
CA GLN A 25 2.75 11.32 3.95
C GLN A 25 1.47 10.48 4.10
N SER A 26 1.14 9.65 3.11
CA SER A 26 -0.04 8.77 3.18
C SER A 26 0.10 7.74 4.31
N TYR A 27 1.28 7.16 4.48
CA TYR A 27 1.54 6.21 5.56
C TYR A 27 1.36 6.88 6.93
N GLN A 28 2.00 8.02 7.17
CA GLN A 28 1.87 8.79 8.41
C GLN A 28 0.41 9.15 8.69
N THR A 29 -0.31 9.63 7.68
CA THR A 29 -1.73 9.99 7.79
C THR A 29 -2.58 8.80 8.24
N ILE A 30 -2.34 7.60 7.72
CA ILE A 30 -3.09 6.39 8.08
C ILE A 30 -2.75 5.92 9.49
N ILE A 31 -1.45 5.77 9.83
CA ILE A 31 -1.05 5.21 11.13
C ILE A 31 -1.34 6.13 12.32
N HIS A 32 -1.61 7.42 12.06
CA HIS A 32 -1.97 8.40 13.09
C HIS A 32 -3.48 8.52 13.33
N GLN A 33 -4.33 7.89 12.52
CA GLN A 33 -5.78 7.88 12.74
C GLN A 33 -6.19 7.04 13.96
N HIS A 34 -5.39 6.03 14.32
CA HIS A 34 -5.64 5.16 15.47
C HIS A 34 -4.33 4.83 16.22
N PRO A 35 -4.39 4.55 17.54
CA PRO A 35 -3.22 4.20 18.33
C PRO A 35 -2.80 2.74 18.11
N TYR A 36 -2.27 2.43 16.93
CA TYR A 36 -1.86 1.08 16.57
C TYR A 36 -0.63 0.60 17.37
N PRO A 37 -0.61 -0.66 17.85
CA PRO A 37 0.61 -1.28 18.34
C PRO A 37 1.70 -1.30 17.26
N ALA A 38 2.97 -1.28 17.68
CA ALA A 38 4.10 -1.23 16.75
C ALA A 38 4.07 -2.35 15.69
N ALA A 39 3.72 -3.58 16.10
CA ALA A 39 3.60 -4.72 15.19
C ALA A 39 2.51 -4.50 14.13
N VAL A 40 1.38 -3.90 14.50
CA VAL A 40 0.28 -3.62 13.57
C VAL A 40 0.67 -2.52 12.59
N LYS A 41 1.42 -1.50 13.03
CA LYS A 41 1.94 -0.45 12.12
C LYS A 41 2.83 -1.01 11.02
N VAL A 42 3.70 -1.96 11.35
CA VAL A 42 4.58 -2.61 10.38
C VAL A 42 3.75 -3.38 9.35
N LEU A 43 2.85 -4.26 9.79
CA LEU A 43 1.99 -5.05 8.90
C LEU A 43 1.10 -4.16 8.03
N LEU A 44 0.54 -3.08 8.59
CA LEU A 44 -0.27 -2.12 7.86
C LEU A 44 0.56 -1.40 6.80
N GLY A 45 1.79 -0.99 7.12
CA GLY A 45 2.71 -0.40 6.17
C GLY A 45 3.07 -1.34 5.01
N GLU A 46 3.39 -2.60 5.31
CA GLU A 46 3.66 -3.63 4.30
C GLU A 46 2.46 -3.86 3.38
N ALA A 47 1.26 -3.96 3.95
CA ALA A 47 0.02 -4.15 3.20
C ALA A 47 -0.32 -2.93 2.33
N ILE A 48 -0.09 -1.70 2.83
CA ILE A 48 -0.25 -0.46 2.06
C ILE A 48 0.68 -0.47 0.84
N LEU A 49 1.97 -0.74 1.06
CA LEU A 49 2.95 -0.80 -0.03
C LEU A 49 2.57 -1.86 -1.07
N ALA A 50 2.20 -3.06 -0.61
CA ALA A 50 1.78 -4.15 -1.49
C ALA A 50 0.55 -3.77 -2.33
N CYS A 51 -0.47 -3.15 -1.71
CA CYS A 51 -1.68 -2.74 -2.42
C CYS A 51 -1.38 -1.69 -3.50
N VAL A 52 -0.58 -0.67 -3.16
CA VAL A 52 -0.23 0.41 -4.10
C VAL A 52 0.63 -0.11 -5.26
N LEU A 53 1.59 -1.00 -5.01
CA LEU A 53 2.38 -1.64 -6.07
C LEU A 53 1.52 -2.53 -6.98
N LEU A 54 0.57 -3.29 -6.42
CA LEU A 54 -0.36 -4.09 -7.20
C LEU A 54 -1.23 -3.20 -8.10
N THR A 55 -1.83 -2.15 -7.55
CA THR A 55 -2.64 -1.19 -8.32
C THR A 55 -1.82 -0.44 -9.36
N GLY A 56 -0.60 -0.03 -9.03
CA GLY A 56 0.32 0.67 -9.94
C GLY A 56 0.66 -0.12 -11.20
N SER A 57 0.64 -1.45 -11.11
CA SER A 57 0.92 -2.38 -12.22
C SER A 57 -0.29 -2.66 -13.14
N MET A 58 -1.50 -2.28 -12.72
CA MET A 58 -2.75 -2.58 -13.43
C MET A 58 -3.07 -1.55 -14.51
N LYS A 59 -3.74 -2.00 -15.58
CA LYS A 59 -4.14 -1.16 -16.74
C LYS A 59 -5.62 -0.75 -16.76
N PHE A 60 -6.39 -1.13 -15.74
CA PHE A 60 -7.82 -0.85 -15.69
C PHE A 60 -8.13 0.23 -14.65
N GLU A 61 -9.24 0.95 -14.89
CA GLU A 61 -9.80 1.91 -13.95
C GLU A 61 -10.68 1.16 -12.95
N GLY A 62 -10.23 1.07 -11.70
CA GLY A 62 -10.94 0.38 -10.64
C GLY A 62 -10.26 0.56 -9.28
N GLU A 63 -10.59 -0.35 -8.35
CA GLU A 63 -10.07 -0.38 -6.99
C GLU A 63 -9.54 -1.79 -6.69
N VAL A 64 -8.37 -1.86 -6.05
CA VAL A 64 -7.81 -3.10 -5.49
C VAL A 64 -8.04 -3.07 -3.98
N SER A 65 -8.49 -4.19 -3.45
CA SER A 65 -8.64 -4.39 -2.00
C SER A 65 -7.80 -5.57 -1.55
N LEU A 66 -6.92 -5.35 -0.58
CA LEU A 66 -6.21 -6.40 0.14
C LEU A 66 -6.83 -6.55 1.54
N GLN A 67 -7.31 -7.76 1.82
CA GLN A 67 -7.94 -8.07 3.10
C GLN A 67 -7.23 -9.26 3.75
N PHE A 68 -6.78 -9.07 4.99
CA PHE A 68 -6.26 -10.11 5.84
C PHE A 68 -7.21 -10.33 7.01
N GLN A 69 -7.53 -11.59 7.30
CA GLN A 69 -8.39 -11.97 8.42
C GLN A 69 -7.57 -12.79 9.40
N GLY A 70 -7.62 -12.39 10.67
CA GLY A 70 -6.82 -12.98 11.73
C GLY A 70 -7.65 -13.40 12.94
N ASP A 71 -6.96 -13.55 14.07
CA ASP A 71 -7.57 -13.88 15.35
C ASP A 71 -8.08 -12.63 16.09
N ARG A 72 -8.46 -12.78 17.37
CA ARG A 72 -8.96 -11.68 18.23
C ARG A 72 -8.00 -10.50 18.36
N ARG A 73 -6.69 -10.65 18.13
CA ARG A 73 -5.69 -9.59 18.28
C ARG A 73 -5.60 -8.67 17.05
N LEU A 74 -5.94 -9.20 15.88
CA LEU A 74 -6.01 -8.48 14.62
C LEU A 74 -7.07 -9.16 13.75
N PRO A 75 -8.36 -8.90 13.97
CA PRO A 75 -9.44 -9.63 13.29
C PRO A 75 -9.49 -9.28 11.80
N LEU A 76 -9.12 -8.06 11.44
CA LEU A 76 -9.20 -7.55 10.07
C LEU A 76 -8.08 -6.54 9.84
N LEU A 77 -7.35 -6.70 8.73
CA LEU A 77 -6.54 -5.65 8.13
C LEU A 77 -7.06 -5.46 6.70
N LEU A 78 -7.47 -4.25 6.37
CA LEU A 78 -8.02 -3.90 5.06
C LEU A 78 -7.23 -2.73 4.48
N VAL A 79 -6.79 -2.89 3.25
CA VAL A 79 -6.18 -1.82 2.44
C VAL A 79 -6.93 -1.74 1.13
N GLN A 80 -7.26 -0.52 0.71
CA GLN A 80 -7.91 -0.25 -0.55
C GLN A 80 -7.15 0.84 -1.29
N CYS A 81 -6.90 0.63 -2.57
CA CYS A 81 -6.18 1.55 -3.44
C CYS A 81 -6.87 1.64 -4.81
N ASP A 82 -7.23 2.85 -5.24
CA ASP A 82 -7.82 3.08 -6.55
C ASP A 82 -6.77 3.29 -7.65
N HIS A 83 -7.21 3.29 -8.91
CA HIS A 83 -6.35 3.52 -10.08
C HIS A 83 -5.65 4.90 -10.11
N GLN A 84 -6.07 5.84 -9.27
CA GLN A 84 -5.41 7.15 -9.08
C GLN A 84 -4.38 7.11 -7.95
N LEU A 85 -4.17 5.94 -7.34
CA LEU A 85 -3.29 5.67 -6.21
C LEU A 85 -3.74 6.37 -4.91
N ASN A 86 -5.03 6.70 -4.80
CA ASN A 86 -5.61 7.09 -3.52
C ASN A 86 -5.72 5.84 -2.65
N VAL A 87 -5.10 5.88 -1.46
CA VAL A 87 -5.04 4.73 -0.56
C VAL A 87 -5.74 5.03 0.76
N ARG A 88 -6.50 4.04 1.25
CA ARG A 88 -7.06 4.01 2.60
C ARG A 88 -6.80 2.65 3.23
N ALA A 89 -6.58 2.62 4.53
CA ALA A 89 -6.34 1.37 5.23
C ALA A 89 -6.76 1.44 6.70
N LEU A 90 -7.06 0.27 7.26
CA LEU A 90 -7.37 0.07 8.67
C LEU A 90 -6.91 -1.31 9.12
N ALA A 91 -6.64 -1.43 10.42
CA ALA A 91 -6.29 -2.65 11.13
C ALA A 91 -6.97 -2.66 12.51
#